data_AF-A0A3M1LM73-F1
#
_entry.id   AF-A0A3M1LM73-F1
#
_cell.length_a   1.000
_cell.length_b   1.000
_cell.length_c   1.000
_cell.angle_alpha   90.00
_cell.angle_beta   90.00
_cell.angle_gamma   90.00
#
_symmetry.space_group_name_H-M   'P 1'
#
loop_
_entity.id
_entity.type
_entity.pdbx_description
1 polymer ?
#
loop_
_entity_poly.entity_id
_entity_poly.type
_entity_poly.pdbx_seq_one_letter_code
_entity_poly.pdbx_strand_id
1 'polypeptide(L)'
;DQDYINFYSVDPAILAAIKNRERGAILRLLEGIPSEKLPNYLFRNLGDYRFENVAPDWGLAIPSHSNGSAYGDLDNDGDLDLVVNNVNMPSFLFRNNAETLLPERRWLRLRLEGEGQNRFAVGAQVTLVADSLRLFRELFPMRGFQSCVDGRLFFGLGGQAVIDTLQVVWPDGRLTLLTGVETNQELTLRQVEAAAAHSSQPPPPTERLFRLTDTRGIDYRHQENPFDDFDRDPLLFHMRSNEGPPIALGDFDGDGLEDVFLGGAKDSPGALFRQQPGGRYQRRPSPALEADAPSEDTDALFFDADNDGDLDLYVCSGGNEYPPSASALNDRLYLNDGRGGFQKANAVLPAGRFESSSCVAAADYDADGDLDLFVGIRLRPFLFGVPANGYLLENDGRGNFRNRTSERAPQLLECGLITDAQWLDYDLDGDPDLAVCGEWMPLRLFENRNGRLEEVTAPAGLQNTNGWWLSMAVADFDADGDPDLALGNLGLNTRFQASPTQPLTLYVHDFDRNGDVEQIITAFNGERAYPLVLRNDLVGQLPRLKKKYLKFSSYRNQT
;
A
#
# COMPACT_ATOMS: atom_id res chain seq x y z
N ASP A 1 -9.55 -25.84 -8.33
CA ASP A 1 -8.55 -26.93 -8.28
C ASP A 1 -7.58 -26.79 -9.43
N GLN A 2 -6.30 -26.58 -9.12
CA GLN A 2 -5.24 -26.46 -10.12
C GLN A 2 -4.83 -27.82 -10.71
N ASP A 3 -5.18 -28.94 -10.08
CA ASP A 3 -4.91 -30.28 -10.65
C ASP A 3 -5.76 -30.54 -11.89
N TYR A 4 -7.02 -30.06 -11.92
CA TYR A 4 -7.86 -30.17 -13.11
C TYR A 4 -7.24 -29.48 -14.31
N ILE A 5 -6.78 -28.23 -14.13
CA ILE A 5 -6.16 -27.44 -15.20
C ILE A 5 -4.89 -28.14 -15.68
N ASN A 6 -4.00 -28.53 -14.77
CA ASN A 6 -2.67 -29.01 -15.10
C ASN A 6 -2.60 -30.48 -15.59
N PHE A 7 -3.57 -31.32 -15.24
CA PHE A 7 -3.54 -32.74 -15.59
C PHE A 7 -4.75 -33.21 -16.40
N TYR A 8 -5.94 -32.68 -16.11
CA TYR A 8 -7.18 -33.22 -16.67
C TYR A 8 -7.61 -32.48 -17.93
N SER A 9 -7.54 -31.14 -17.95
CA SER A 9 -7.95 -30.30 -19.08
C SER A 9 -7.02 -30.43 -20.29
N VAL A 10 -5.80 -30.90 -20.07
CA VAL A 10 -4.74 -31.09 -21.07
C VAL A 10 -4.46 -32.56 -21.39
N ASP A 11 -5.26 -33.50 -20.87
CA ASP A 11 -5.09 -34.93 -21.13
C ASP A 11 -5.22 -35.22 -22.64
N PRO A 12 -4.15 -35.71 -23.31
CA PRO A 12 -4.18 -35.97 -24.75
C PRO A 12 -5.26 -36.96 -25.18
N ALA A 13 -5.64 -37.91 -24.33
CA ALA A 13 -6.70 -38.87 -24.63
C ALA A 13 -8.08 -38.20 -24.62
N ILE A 14 -8.32 -37.28 -23.67
CA ILE A 14 -9.56 -36.51 -23.62
C ILE A 14 -9.63 -35.51 -24.78
N LEU A 15 -8.53 -34.81 -25.07
CA LEU A 15 -8.43 -33.90 -26.21
C LEU A 15 -8.62 -34.63 -27.55
N ALA A 16 -8.03 -35.80 -27.71
CA ALA A 16 -8.24 -36.65 -28.89
C ALA A 16 -9.70 -37.10 -29.01
N ALA A 17 -10.34 -37.50 -27.91
CA ALA A 17 -11.75 -37.89 -27.89
C ALA A 17 -12.68 -36.73 -28.30
N ILE A 18 -12.38 -35.50 -27.86
CA ILE A 18 -13.11 -34.28 -28.27
C ILE A 18 -12.91 -34.01 -29.76
N LYS A 19 -11.66 -34.08 -30.23
CA LYS A 19 -11.32 -33.89 -31.65
C LYS A 19 -12.01 -34.91 -32.54
N ASN A 20 -12.13 -36.16 -32.08
CA ASN A 20 -12.80 -37.26 -32.75
C ASN A 20 -14.33 -37.23 -32.59
N ARG A 21 -14.90 -36.23 -31.91
CA ARG A 21 -16.33 -36.08 -31.61
C ARG A 21 -16.93 -37.33 -30.94
N GLU A 22 -16.14 -37.99 -30.10
CA GLU A 22 -16.62 -39.13 -29.32
C GLU A 22 -17.76 -38.70 -28.40
N ARG A 23 -18.83 -39.50 -28.38
CA ARG A 23 -20.00 -39.24 -27.52
C ARG A 23 -19.56 -39.26 -26.06
N GLY A 24 -19.83 -38.18 -25.32
CA GLY A 24 -19.47 -38.07 -23.90
C GLY A 24 -18.05 -37.58 -23.61
N ALA A 25 -17.24 -37.23 -24.62
CA ALA A 25 -15.91 -36.65 -24.39
C ALA A 25 -15.95 -35.32 -23.60
N ILE A 26 -16.91 -34.44 -23.93
CA ILE A 26 -17.12 -33.17 -23.19
C ILE A 26 -17.68 -33.44 -21.79
N LEU A 27 -18.56 -34.44 -21.63
CA LEU A 27 -19.08 -34.82 -20.31
C LEU A 27 -17.97 -35.30 -19.38
N ARG A 28 -17.01 -36.08 -19.87
CA ARG A 28 -15.82 -36.48 -19.09
C ARG A 28 -15.03 -35.27 -18.58
N LEU A 29 -14.81 -34.25 -19.42
CA LEU A 29 -14.20 -32.98 -18.98
C LEU A 29 -15.01 -32.31 -17.88
N LEU A 30 -16.33 -32.18 -18.05
CA LEU A 30 -17.20 -31.51 -17.09
C LEU A 30 -17.27 -32.27 -15.76
N GLU A 31 -17.29 -33.59 -15.78
CA GLU A 31 -17.27 -34.45 -14.59
C GLU A 31 -15.95 -34.34 -13.81
N GLY A 32 -14.85 -33.99 -14.48
CA GLY A 32 -13.57 -33.74 -13.82
C GLY A 32 -13.47 -32.38 -13.14
N ILE A 33 -14.35 -31.41 -13.49
CA ILE A 33 -14.34 -30.08 -12.86
C ILE A 33 -14.78 -30.25 -11.40
N PRO A 34 -13.94 -29.88 -10.42
CA PRO A 34 -14.34 -29.97 -9.02
C PRO A 34 -15.44 -28.96 -8.75
N SER A 35 -16.53 -29.48 -8.21
CA SER A 35 -17.69 -28.70 -7.79
C SER A 35 -17.73 -28.66 -6.27
N GLU A 36 -17.05 -27.67 -5.68
CA GLU A 36 -17.12 -27.43 -4.25
C GLU A 36 -18.18 -26.37 -3.97
N LYS A 37 -19.09 -26.69 -3.05
CA LYS A 37 -20.06 -25.73 -2.53
C LYS A 37 -19.35 -24.84 -1.53
N LEU A 38 -19.44 -23.52 -1.71
CA LEU A 38 -18.81 -22.56 -0.81
C LEU A 38 -19.89 -21.83 0.01
N PRO A 39 -19.60 -21.50 1.28
CA PRO A 39 -20.47 -20.63 2.07
C PRO A 39 -20.47 -19.22 1.48
N ASN A 40 -21.60 -18.51 1.59
CA ASN A 40 -21.62 -17.08 1.33
C ASN A 40 -21.03 -16.32 2.53
N TYR A 41 -20.61 -15.08 2.29
CA TYR A 41 -20.08 -14.19 3.31
C TYR A 41 -21.06 -13.05 3.57
N LEU A 42 -21.14 -12.61 4.82
CA LEU A 42 -21.95 -11.46 5.25
C LEU A 42 -21.18 -10.72 6.32
N PHE A 43 -20.93 -9.45 6.08
CA PHE A 43 -20.10 -8.65 6.97
C PHE A 43 -20.94 -7.66 7.76
N ARG A 44 -20.85 -7.74 9.09
CA ARG A 44 -21.37 -6.71 10.00
C ARG A 44 -20.32 -5.61 10.11
N ASN A 45 -20.72 -4.37 9.79
CA ASN A 45 -19.89 -3.18 10.02
C ASN A 45 -19.88 -2.86 11.52
N LEU A 46 -18.69 -2.81 12.12
CA LEU A 46 -18.47 -2.52 13.53
C LEU A 46 -18.07 -1.06 13.79
N GLY A 47 -17.96 -0.23 12.75
CA GLY A 47 -17.34 1.10 12.81
C GLY A 47 -15.83 1.03 12.61
N ASP A 48 -15.19 2.19 12.44
CA ASP A 48 -13.73 2.35 12.32
C ASP A 48 -13.08 1.42 11.28
N TYR A 49 -13.74 1.24 10.13
CA TYR A 49 -13.31 0.36 9.06
C TYR A 49 -13.18 -1.12 9.43
N ARG A 50 -13.79 -1.55 10.55
CA ARG A 50 -13.80 -2.94 11.00
C ARG A 50 -15.07 -3.67 10.56
N PHE A 51 -14.88 -4.91 10.11
CA PHE A 51 -15.94 -5.78 9.62
C PHE A 51 -15.78 -7.18 10.18
N GLU A 52 -16.89 -7.83 10.50
CA GLU A 52 -16.92 -9.19 11.02
C GLU A 52 -17.78 -10.08 10.12
N ASN A 53 -17.25 -11.23 9.72
CA ASN A 53 -18.02 -12.20 8.96
C ASN A 53 -19.03 -12.92 9.87
N VAL A 54 -20.29 -12.50 9.82
CA VAL A 54 -21.41 -13.04 10.59
C VAL A 54 -22.25 -14.05 9.81
N ALA A 55 -21.81 -14.45 8.61
CA ALA A 55 -22.55 -15.44 7.80
C ALA A 55 -22.84 -16.76 8.52
N PRO A 56 -21.92 -17.33 9.34
CA PRO A 56 -22.22 -18.54 10.11
C PRO A 56 -23.36 -18.33 11.10
N ASP A 57 -23.33 -17.23 11.84
CA ASP A 57 -24.28 -16.93 12.91
C ASP A 57 -25.66 -16.53 12.37
N TRP A 58 -25.70 -15.84 11.23
CA TRP A 58 -26.94 -15.36 10.62
C TRP A 58 -27.50 -16.32 9.55
N GLY A 59 -26.89 -17.50 9.41
CA GLY A 59 -27.40 -18.58 8.56
C GLY A 59 -27.04 -18.49 7.08
N LEU A 60 -26.24 -17.52 6.64
CA LEU A 60 -25.81 -17.37 5.24
C LEU A 60 -24.64 -18.29 4.85
N ALA A 61 -23.97 -18.93 5.81
CA ALA A 61 -22.85 -19.83 5.56
C ALA A 61 -23.26 -21.22 5.02
N ILE A 62 -24.50 -21.41 4.57
CA ILE A 62 -24.94 -22.66 3.92
C ILE A 62 -24.13 -22.84 2.62
N PRO A 63 -23.32 -23.89 2.49
CA PRO A 63 -22.53 -24.10 1.28
C PRO A 63 -23.42 -24.27 0.05
N SER A 64 -23.16 -23.49 -1.00
CA SER A 64 -23.96 -23.48 -2.23
C SER A 64 -23.13 -23.18 -3.48
N HIS A 65 -23.79 -23.25 -4.64
CA HIS A 65 -23.29 -22.72 -5.90
C HIS A 65 -24.05 -21.43 -6.22
N SER A 66 -23.93 -20.44 -5.34
CA SER A 66 -24.57 -19.14 -5.51
C SER A 66 -24.01 -18.41 -6.72
N ASN A 67 -24.88 -17.81 -7.54
CA ASN A 67 -24.49 -17.08 -8.76
C ASN A 67 -25.06 -15.66 -8.81
N GLY A 68 -25.98 -15.30 -7.91
CA GLY A 68 -26.59 -13.98 -7.86
C GLY A 68 -27.38 -13.79 -6.57
N SER A 69 -27.55 -12.53 -6.18
CA SER A 69 -28.40 -12.17 -5.05
C SER A 69 -29.13 -10.85 -5.30
N ALA A 70 -30.29 -10.71 -4.65
CA ALA A 70 -31.06 -9.47 -4.61
C ALA A 70 -31.62 -9.29 -3.20
N TYR A 71 -31.61 -8.06 -2.71
CA TYR A 71 -32.20 -7.70 -1.42
C TYR A 71 -33.36 -6.73 -1.61
N GLY A 72 -34.31 -6.78 -0.68
CA GLY A 72 -35.51 -5.97 -0.66
C GLY A 72 -36.36 -6.36 0.54
N ASP A 73 -37.23 -5.46 0.98
CA ASP A 73 -38.19 -5.71 2.05
C ASP A 73 -39.42 -6.41 1.44
N LEU A 74 -39.46 -7.75 1.50
CA LEU A 74 -40.40 -8.58 0.74
C LEU A 74 -41.75 -8.72 1.44
N ASP A 75 -41.77 -8.68 2.77
CA ASP A 75 -42.98 -8.75 3.58
C ASP A 75 -43.45 -7.38 4.11
N ASN A 76 -42.69 -6.30 3.85
CA ASN A 76 -42.96 -4.93 4.25
C ASN A 76 -42.96 -4.72 5.77
N ASP A 77 -42.11 -5.44 6.50
CA ASP A 77 -41.96 -5.30 7.95
C ASP A 77 -40.89 -4.28 8.37
N GLY A 78 -40.20 -3.69 7.39
CA GLY A 78 -39.26 -2.61 7.63
C GLY A 78 -37.85 -3.08 7.89
N ASP A 79 -37.49 -4.28 7.43
CA ASP A 79 -36.11 -4.69 7.27
C ASP A 79 -35.88 -5.34 5.88
N LEU A 80 -34.62 -5.54 5.49
CA LEU A 80 -34.29 -6.06 4.16
C LEU A 80 -34.09 -7.58 4.21
N ASP A 81 -34.85 -8.29 3.39
CA ASP A 81 -34.66 -9.71 3.09
C ASP A 81 -33.63 -9.92 1.98
N LEU A 82 -33.17 -11.17 1.85
CA LEU A 82 -32.21 -11.56 0.82
C LEU A 82 -32.69 -12.81 0.06
N VAL A 83 -32.70 -12.69 -1.27
CA VAL A 83 -32.85 -13.83 -2.18
C VAL A 83 -31.50 -14.17 -2.79
N VAL A 84 -31.11 -15.44 -2.73
CA VAL A 84 -29.89 -15.95 -3.37
C VAL A 84 -30.28 -16.99 -4.42
N ASN A 85 -29.89 -16.74 -5.67
CA ASN A 85 -30.03 -17.73 -6.74
C ASN A 85 -28.83 -18.68 -6.70
N ASN A 86 -29.12 -19.96 -6.97
CA ASN A 86 -28.14 -21.01 -6.94
C ASN A 86 -28.22 -21.87 -8.19
N VAL A 87 -27.07 -22.35 -8.66
CA VAL A 87 -26.98 -23.23 -9.84
C VAL A 87 -27.34 -24.67 -9.45
N ASN A 88 -28.24 -25.30 -10.21
CA ASN A 88 -28.68 -26.69 -10.04
C ASN A 88 -29.18 -27.04 -8.63
N MET A 89 -29.70 -26.05 -7.89
CA MET A 89 -30.30 -26.23 -6.58
C MET A 89 -31.36 -25.14 -6.31
N PRO A 90 -32.30 -25.34 -5.37
CA PRO A 90 -33.27 -24.32 -5.02
C PRO A 90 -32.62 -23.00 -4.61
N SER A 91 -33.32 -21.89 -4.89
CA SER A 91 -32.94 -20.57 -4.37
C SER A 91 -33.09 -20.52 -2.86
N PHE A 92 -32.25 -19.71 -2.21
CA PHE A 92 -32.43 -19.40 -0.80
C PHE A 92 -33.22 -18.12 -0.64
N LEU A 93 -34.11 -18.11 0.35
CA LEU A 93 -34.80 -16.93 0.84
C LEU A 93 -34.45 -16.77 2.31
N PHE A 94 -33.76 -15.68 2.63
CA PHE A 94 -33.44 -15.31 4.00
C PHE A 94 -34.40 -14.21 4.41
N ARG A 95 -35.29 -14.55 5.33
CA ARG A 95 -36.12 -13.56 6.02
C ARG A 95 -35.29 -12.91 7.10
N ASN A 96 -35.11 -11.60 7.03
CA ASN A 96 -34.53 -10.86 8.13
C ASN A 96 -35.61 -10.69 9.21
N ASN A 97 -35.21 -10.81 10.48
CA ASN A 97 -36.14 -10.78 11.61
C ASN A 97 -35.72 -9.69 12.61
N ALA A 98 -35.17 -8.58 12.09
CA ALA A 98 -34.70 -7.49 12.93
C ALA A 98 -35.87 -6.74 13.57
N GLU A 99 -37.02 -6.67 12.90
CA GLU A 99 -38.28 -6.15 13.43
C GLU A 99 -38.68 -6.80 14.77
N THR A 100 -38.43 -8.10 14.92
CA THR A 100 -38.75 -8.89 16.12
C THR A 100 -37.58 -8.99 17.08
N LEU A 101 -36.36 -9.21 16.58
CA LEU A 101 -35.17 -9.44 17.42
C LEU A 101 -34.56 -8.14 17.96
N LEU A 102 -34.80 -7.01 17.28
CA LEU A 102 -34.19 -5.71 17.57
C LEU A 102 -35.26 -4.61 17.49
N PRO A 103 -36.35 -4.69 18.28
CA PRO A 103 -37.52 -3.81 18.17
C PRO A 103 -37.23 -2.35 18.52
N GLU A 104 -36.10 -2.08 19.18
CA GLU A 104 -35.61 -0.72 19.45
C GLU A 104 -35.01 -0.06 18.22
N ARG A 105 -34.66 -0.83 17.19
CA ARG A 105 -34.08 -0.31 15.96
C ARG A 105 -35.14 0.27 15.05
N ARG A 106 -34.72 1.29 14.32
CA ARG A 106 -35.57 2.13 13.49
C ARG A 106 -35.06 2.19 12.08
N TRP A 107 -35.95 2.50 11.15
CA TRP A 107 -35.66 2.51 9.73
C TRP A 107 -36.36 3.66 9.02
N LEU A 108 -35.91 3.96 7.80
CA LEU A 108 -36.62 4.80 6.86
C LEU A 108 -36.49 4.21 5.46
N ARG A 109 -37.62 4.10 4.76
CA ARG A 109 -37.64 3.69 3.35
C ARG A 109 -38.04 4.88 2.49
N LEU A 110 -37.29 5.14 1.42
CA LEU A 110 -37.58 6.21 0.49
C LEU A 110 -37.95 5.64 -0.87
N ARG A 111 -39.10 6.08 -1.38
CA ARG A 111 -39.51 5.89 -2.77
C ARG A 111 -39.32 7.22 -3.50
N LEU A 112 -38.40 7.25 -4.46
CA LEU A 112 -38.12 8.45 -5.23
C LEU A 112 -38.82 8.37 -6.60
N GLU A 113 -39.64 9.35 -6.92
CA GLU A 113 -40.33 9.45 -8.21
C GLU A 113 -39.71 10.57 -9.04
N GLY A 114 -39.01 10.19 -10.12
CA GLY A 114 -38.33 11.13 -11.01
C GLY A 114 -39.18 11.59 -12.19
N GLU A 115 -38.64 12.52 -12.97
CA GLU A 115 -39.32 13.13 -14.12
C GLU A 115 -38.73 12.70 -15.48
N GLY A 116 -39.47 12.99 -16.56
CA GLY A 116 -39.02 12.76 -17.93
C GLY A 116 -38.75 11.29 -18.24
N GLN A 117 -37.54 11.00 -18.71
CA GLN A 117 -37.09 9.63 -19.01
C GLN A 117 -36.55 8.88 -17.78
N ASN A 118 -36.24 9.60 -16.69
CA ASN A 118 -35.69 9.03 -15.47
C ASN A 118 -36.77 8.90 -14.38
N ARG A 119 -37.82 8.13 -14.65
CA ARG A 119 -38.99 7.98 -13.74
C ARG A 119 -38.64 7.37 -12.38
N PHE A 120 -37.52 6.67 -12.29
CA PHE A 120 -37.03 6.03 -11.07
C PHE A 120 -36.00 6.87 -10.33
N ALA A 121 -35.72 8.11 -10.77
CA ALA A 121 -34.76 9.01 -10.15
C ALA A 121 -33.36 8.39 -9.95
N VAL A 122 -32.93 7.54 -10.89
CA VAL A 122 -31.59 6.93 -10.86
C VAL A 122 -30.53 8.03 -10.84
N GLY A 123 -29.57 7.93 -9.92
CA GLY A 123 -28.54 8.94 -9.65
C GLY A 123 -28.94 10.00 -8.62
N ALA A 124 -30.16 9.95 -8.05
CA ALA A 124 -30.53 10.82 -6.93
C ALA A 124 -29.66 10.49 -5.70
N GLN A 125 -29.13 11.52 -5.06
CA GLN A 125 -28.26 11.40 -3.90
C GLN A 125 -29.03 11.81 -2.65
N VAL A 126 -29.02 10.96 -1.63
CA VAL A 126 -29.73 11.17 -0.37
C VAL A 126 -28.73 11.23 0.78
N THR A 127 -28.77 12.34 1.52
CA THR A 127 -28.05 12.50 2.79
C THR A 127 -29.05 12.65 3.92
N LEU A 128 -28.81 11.93 5.00
CA LEU A 128 -29.61 11.96 6.22
C LEU A 128 -28.70 12.28 7.40
N VAL A 129 -29.17 13.13 8.31
CA VAL A 129 -28.51 13.48 9.57
C VAL A 129 -29.51 13.31 10.72
N ALA A 130 -29.12 12.57 11.75
CA ALA A 130 -29.86 12.38 12.99
C ALA A 130 -28.86 12.35 14.16
N ASP A 131 -28.77 13.44 14.93
CA ASP A 131 -27.73 13.66 15.94
C ASP A 131 -26.32 13.49 15.32
N SER A 132 -25.50 12.58 15.85
CA SER A 132 -24.17 12.26 15.33
C SER A 132 -24.20 11.31 14.11
N LEU A 133 -25.35 10.68 13.83
CA LEU A 133 -25.48 9.74 12.72
C LEU A 133 -25.64 10.51 11.40
N ARG A 134 -24.69 10.31 10.48
CA ARG A 134 -24.76 10.82 9.11
C ARG A 134 -24.70 9.67 8.12
N LEU A 135 -25.74 9.52 7.31
CA LEU A 135 -25.84 8.47 6.30
C LEU A 135 -25.95 9.06 4.90
N PHE A 136 -25.26 8.44 3.95
CA PHE A 136 -25.30 8.78 2.53
C PHE A 136 -25.64 7.55 1.68
N ARG A 137 -26.56 7.73 0.73
CA ARG A 137 -26.88 6.74 -0.30
C ARG A 137 -27.17 7.44 -1.63
N GLU A 138 -26.70 6.84 -2.71
CA GLU A 138 -27.12 7.19 -4.07
C GLU A 138 -28.07 6.11 -4.59
N LEU A 139 -29.16 6.52 -5.25
CA LEU A 139 -30.09 5.62 -5.90
C LEU A 139 -29.48 5.06 -7.18
N PHE A 140 -28.76 3.95 -7.00
CA PHE A 140 -28.15 3.19 -8.07
C PHE A 140 -28.40 1.68 -7.83
N PRO A 141 -29.50 1.12 -8.36
CA PRO A 141 -29.92 -0.25 -8.05
C PRO A 141 -29.06 -1.32 -8.76
N MET A 142 -28.16 -0.94 -9.66
CA MET A 142 -27.28 -1.87 -10.36
C MET A 142 -26.09 -2.25 -9.47
N ARG A 143 -25.94 -3.54 -9.14
CA ARG A 143 -24.93 -4.05 -8.20
C ARG A 143 -24.02 -5.14 -8.76
N GLY A 144 -24.10 -5.41 -10.07
CA GLY A 144 -23.28 -6.41 -10.75
C GLY A 144 -23.66 -6.57 -12.22
N PHE A 145 -22.99 -7.51 -12.91
CA PHE A 145 -23.28 -7.83 -14.30
C PHE A 145 -24.74 -8.26 -14.47
N GLN A 146 -25.49 -7.55 -15.31
CA GLN A 146 -26.91 -7.80 -15.62
C GLN A 146 -27.81 -7.94 -14.37
N SER A 147 -27.49 -7.25 -13.28
CA SER A 147 -28.18 -7.39 -11.98
C SER A 147 -28.78 -6.06 -11.51
N CYS A 148 -29.95 -6.13 -10.88
CA CYS A 148 -30.60 -4.99 -10.22
C CYS A 148 -31.26 -5.45 -8.90
N VAL A 149 -31.36 -4.54 -7.95
CA VAL A 149 -32.08 -4.73 -6.67
C VAL A 149 -33.29 -3.79 -6.61
N ASP A 150 -34.01 -3.81 -5.48
CA ASP A 150 -35.08 -2.86 -5.22
C ASP A 150 -34.64 -1.40 -5.46
N GLY A 151 -35.50 -0.62 -6.12
CA GLY A 151 -35.27 0.80 -6.41
C GLY A 151 -35.63 1.74 -5.25
N ARG A 152 -36.15 1.20 -4.13
CA ARG A 152 -36.38 1.96 -2.90
C ARG A 152 -35.08 2.03 -2.09
N LEU A 153 -34.76 3.21 -1.58
CA LEU A 153 -33.63 3.37 -0.67
C LEU A 153 -34.06 2.99 0.74
N PHE A 154 -33.23 2.21 1.43
CA PHE A 154 -33.47 1.80 2.81
C PHE A 154 -32.33 2.28 3.72
N PHE A 155 -32.69 2.82 4.87
CA PHE A 155 -31.78 3.30 5.89
C PHE A 155 -32.09 2.63 7.23
N GLY A 156 -31.12 1.94 7.82
CA GLY A 156 -31.15 1.56 9.23
C GLY A 156 -30.62 2.70 10.09
N LEU A 157 -31.39 3.11 11.10
CA LEU A 157 -31.18 4.34 11.87
C LEU A 157 -30.79 4.10 13.34
N GLY A 158 -30.50 2.84 13.70
CA GLY A 158 -30.30 2.47 15.10
C GLY A 158 -31.53 2.85 15.94
N GLY A 159 -31.35 3.47 17.10
CA GLY A 159 -32.46 3.91 17.96
C GLY A 159 -33.07 5.27 17.63
N GLN A 160 -32.65 5.96 16.56
CA GLN A 160 -33.03 7.35 16.29
C GLN A 160 -34.51 7.48 15.91
N ALA A 161 -35.31 8.16 16.74
CA ALA A 161 -36.75 8.30 16.54
C ALA A 161 -37.12 9.32 15.46
N VAL A 162 -36.30 10.36 15.29
CA VAL A 162 -36.52 11.48 14.39
C VAL A 162 -35.22 11.77 13.64
N ILE A 163 -35.35 12.14 12.38
CA ILE A 163 -34.28 12.58 11.51
C ILE A 163 -34.28 14.10 11.48
N ASP A 164 -33.17 14.72 11.88
CA ASP A 164 -33.04 16.17 11.93
C ASP A 164 -33.09 16.77 10.53
N THR A 165 -32.39 16.14 9.57
CA THR A 165 -32.32 16.59 8.19
C THR A 165 -32.31 15.43 7.21
N LEU A 166 -33.23 15.44 6.25
CA LEU A 166 -33.27 14.57 5.08
C LEU A 166 -33.13 15.42 3.83
N GLN A 167 -32.05 15.22 3.09
CA GLN A 167 -31.73 15.93 1.87
C GLN A 167 -31.71 14.97 0.68
N VAL A 168 -32.43 15.30 -0.40
CA VAL A 168 -32.35 14.63 -1.70
C VAL A 168 -31.88 15.61 -2.75
N VAL A 169 -30.69 15.37 -3.31
CA VAL A 169 -30.21 16.03 -4.52
C VAL A 169 -30.62 15.19 -5.71
N TRP A 170 -31.50 15.74 -6.55
CA TRP A 170 -32.02 15.06 -7.72
C TRP A 170 -30.99 15.07 -8.87
N PRO A 171 -31.12 14.19 -9.89
CA PRO A 171 -30.15 14.08 -10.98
C PRO A 171 -29.94 15.37 -11.80
N ASP A 172 -30.89 16.30 -11.76
CA ASP A 172 -30.81 17.61 -12.42
C ASP A 172 -30.35 18.74 -11.46
N GLY A 173 -29.92 18.40 -10.25
CA GLY A 173 -29.44 19.34 -9.23
C GLY A 173 -30.54 19.99 -8.39
N ARG A 174 -31.83 19.73 -8.64
CA ARG A 174 -32.91 20.17 -7.75
C ARG A 174 -32.76 19.56 -6.36
N LEU A 175 -33.38 20.20 -5.36
CA LEU A 175 -33.24 19.84 -3.96
C LEU A 175 -34.60 19.60 -3.29
N THR A 176 -34.73 18.47 -2.61
CA THR A 176 -35.76 18.28 -1.57
C THR A 176 -35.07 18.28 -0.22
N LEU A 177 -35.52 19.13 0.69
CA LEU A 177 -35.01 19.23 2.06
C LEU A 177 -36.18 19.12 3.04
N LEU A 178 -36.12 18.12 3.92
CA LEU A 178 -37.09 17.92 5.00
C LEU A 178 -36.34 17.91 6.33
N THR A 179 -37.01 18.38 7.39
CA THR A 179 -36.48 18.40 8.76
C THR A 179 -37.49 17.78 9.71
N GLY A 180 -37.03 17.13 10.77
CA GLY A 180 -37.90 16.51 11.77
C GLY A 180 -38.73 15.35 11.19
N VAL A 181 -38.13 14.51 10.34
CA VAL A 181 -38.82 13.39 9.70
C VAL A 181 -38.92 12.23 10.69
N GLU A 182 -40.13 11.76 10.96
CA GLU A 182 -40.35 10.57 11.81
C GLU A 182 -39.78 9.30 11.15
N THR A 183 -39.38 8.34 11.97
CA THR A 183 -38.83 7.05 11.50
C THR A 183 -39.90 5.95 11.48
N ASN A 184 -39.52 4.76 11.00
CA ASN A 184 -40.36 3.57 10.82
C ASN A 184 -41.50 3.79 9.82
N GLN A 185 -41.18 4.45 8.71
CA GLN A 185 -42.13 4.72 7.64
C GLN A 185 -41.50 4.65 6.26
N GLU A 186 -42.35 4.43 5.25
CA GLU A 186 -42.02 4.71 3.86
C GLU A 186 -42.44 6.14 3.51
N LEU A 187 -41.50 6.91 2.97
CA LEU A 187 -41.74 8.26 2.46
C LEU A 187 -41.57 8.28 0.94
N THR A 188 -42.58 8.75 0.23
CA THR A 188 -42.50 8.99 -1.22
C THR A 188 -42.15 10.46 -1.47
N LEU A 189 -41.06 10.71 -2.17
CA LEU A 189 -40.61 12.05 -2.57
C LEU A 189 -40.64 12.14 -4.09
N ARG A 190 -41.08 13.29 -4.61
CA ARG A 190 -41.22 13.50 -6.06
C ARG A 190 -40.33 14.63 -6.53
N GLN A 191 -39.63 14.41 -7.64
CA GLN A 191 -38.74 15.41 -8.23
C GLN A 191 -39.49 16.69 -8.64
N VAL A 192 -40.76 16.56 -9.03
CA VAL A 192 -41.63 17.70 -9.41
C VAL A 192 -41.91 18.65 -8.23
N GLU A 193 -41.83 18.15 -7.00
CA GLU A 193 -42.03 18.92 -5.76
C GLU A 193 -40.71 19.55 -5.26
N ALA A 194 -39.58 19.22 -5.89
CA ALA A 194 -38.27 19.69 -5.48
C ALA A 194 -38.08 21.18 -5.78
N ALA A 195 -37.43 21.88 -4.85
CA ALA A 195 -37.04 23.27 -5.06
C ALA A 195 -36.00 23.35 -6.20
N ALA A 196 -36.03 24.47 -6.92
CA ALA A 196 -34.98 24.80 -7.88
C ALA A 196 -33.61 24.67 -7.21
N ALA A 197 -32.62 24.20 -7.97
CA ALA A 197 -31.25 24.04 -7.51
C ALA A 197 -30.82 25.31 -6.77
N HIS A 198 -30.67 25.23 -5.45
CA HIS A 198 -29.98 26.29 -4.75
C HIS A 198 -28.55 26.24 -5.28
N SER A 199 -28.08 27.38 -5.81
CA SER A 199 -26.66 27.67 -5.84
C SER A 199 -26.20 27.56 -4.40
N SER A 200 -25.82 26.37 -3.94
CA SER A 200 -25.09 26.24 -2.70
C SER A 200 -23.88 27.15 -2.89
N GLN A 201 -23.80 28.22 -2.08
CA GLN A 201 -22.50 28.82 -1.90
C GLN A 201 -21.59 27.66 -1.51
N PRO A 202 -20.45 27.47 -2.19
CA PRO A 202 -19.53 26.44 -1.77
C PRO A 202 -19.33 26.63 -0.26
N PRO A 203 -19.37 25.55 0.54
CA PRO A 203 -19.06 25.65 1.95
C PRO A 203 -17.79 26.50 2.08
N PRO A 204 -17.70 27.41 3.07
CA PRO A 204 -16.52 28.25 3.23
C PRO A 204 -15.31 27.33 3.10
N PRO A 205 -14.34 27.66 2.21
CA PRO A 205 -13.26 26.74 1.93
C PRO A 205 -12.62 26.41 3.26
N THR A 206 -12.79 25.16 3.70
CA THR A 206 -12.02 24.64 4.79
C THR A 206 -10.57 24.86 4.42
N GLU A 207 -9.80 25.41 5.36
CA GLU A 207 -8.37 25.55 5.18
C GLU A 207 -7.83 24.18 4.79
N ARG A 208 -7.39 24.07 3.54
CA ARG A 208 -6.92 22.80 3.02
C ARG A 208 -5.48 22.67 3.48
N LEU A 209 -5.16 21.57 4.14
CA LEU A 209 -3.77 21.20 4.44
C LEU A 209 -2.91 21.23 3.17
N PHE A 210 -3.50 20.86 2.02
CA PHE A 210 -2.84 20.89 0.73
C PHE A 210 -3.45 21.93 -0.20
N ARG A 211 -2.59 22.78 -0.78
CA ARG A 211 -2.94 23.61 -1.94
C ARG A 211 -2.35 22.97 -3.20
N LEU A 212 -3.09 23.05 -4.30
CA LEU A 212 -2.53 22.67 -5.60
C LEU A 212 -1.48 23.73 -5.97
N THR A 213 -0.21 23.33 -6.00
CA THR A 213 0.85 24.15 -6.59
C THR A 213 0.84 23.99 -8.11
N ASP A 214 1.12 25.08 -8.81
CA ASP A 214 1.27 25.05 -10.25
C ASP A 214 2.54 24.29 -10.64
N THR A 215 2.41 23.09 -11.19
CA THR A 215 3.57 22.27 -11.62
C THR A 215 3.88 22.45 -13.11
N ARG A 216 3.32 23.49 -13.77
CA ARG A 216 3.59 23.76 -15.18
C ARG A 216 5.10 23.87 -15.43
N GLY A 217 5.57 23.12 -16.42
CA GLY A 217 6.97 23.10 -16.81
C GLY A 217 7.77 21.92 -16.25
N ILE A 218 7.20 21.13 -15.34
CA ILE A 218 7.68 19.78 -15.04
C ILE A 218 7.15 18.86 -16.15
N ASP A 219 7.95 18.65 -17.19
CA ASP A 219 7.66 17.74 -18.30
C ASP A 219 8.37 16.38 -18.13
N TYR A 220 8.41 15.90 -16.89
CA TYR A 220 8.97 14.60 -16.52
C TYR A 220 7.88 13.56 -16.35
N ARG A 221 8.12 12.38 -16.90
CA ARG A 221 7.31 11.19 -16.63
C ARG A 221 8.25 10.03 -16.38
N HIS A 222 8.27 9.55 -15.15
CA HIS A 222 8.97 8.32 -14.79
C HIS A 222 8.55 7.18 -15.70
N GLN A 223 9.53 6.45 -16.20
CA GLN A 223 9.34 5.28 -17.03
C GLN A 223 10.23 4.19 -16.48
N GLU A 224 9.58 3.20 -15.86
CA GLU A 224 10.28 2.06 -15.32
C GLU A 224 10.87 1.19 -16.43
N ASN A 225 11.98 0.52 -16.11
CA ASN A 225 12.59 -0.46 -16.97
C ASN A 225 11.77 -1.78 -16.98
N PRO A 226 11.90 -2.65 -17.99
CA PRO A 226 11.06 -3.84 -18.12
C PRO A 226 11.55 -5.04 -17.28
N PHE A 227 12.52 -4.86 -16.38
CA PHE A 227 13.02 -5.94 -15.56
C PHE A 227 11.93 -6.45 -14.61
N ASP A 228 11.78 -7.77 -14.52
CA ASP A 228 10.84 -8.42 -13.62
C ASP A 228 11.62 -9.21 -12.56
N ASP A 229 11.59 -8.75 -11.31
CA ASP A 229 12.21 -9.47 -10.19
C ASP A 229 11.67 -10.89 -10.04
N PHE A 230 10.41 -11.16 -10.40
CA PHE A 230 9.79 -12.46 -10.24
C PHE A 230 10.35 -13.51 -11.21
N ASP A 231 10.99 -13.10 -12.30
CA ASP A 231 11.71 -14.03 -13.18
C ASP A 231 12.98 -14.57 -12.50
N ARG A 232 13.60 -13.78 -11.62
CA ARG A 232 14.78 -14.18 -10.83
C ARG A 232 14.40 -14.80 -9.50
N ASP A 233 13.56 -14.10 -8.73
CA ASP A 233 13.14 -14.45 -7.37
C ASP A 233 11.62 -14.75 -7.32
N PRO A 234 11.15 -15.83 -7.95
CA PRO A 234 9.70 -16.11 -8.13
C PRO A 234 8.95 -16.43 -6.84
N LEU A 235 9.66 -16.55 -5.72
CA LEU A 235 9.05 -16.82 -4.41
C LEU A 235 8.75 -15.55 -3.61
N LEU A 236 9.17 -14.38 -4.12
CA LEU A 236 8.83 -13.08 -3.55
C LEU A 236 7.46 -12.59 -4.05
N PHE A 237 6.93 -11.55 -3.37
CA PHE A 237 5.63 -10.95 -3.69
C PHE A 237 5.72 -9.48 -4.09
N HIS A 238 6.89 -8.87 -3.98
CA HIS A 238 7.16 -7.48 -4.35
C HIS A 238 8.44 -7.41 -5.18
N MET A 239 8.42 -6.57 -6.21
CA MET A 239 9.61 -6.20 -6.96
C MET A 239 10.48 -5.28 -6.10
N ARG A 240 11.80 -5.36 -6.29
CA ARG A 240 12.83 -4.61 -5.55
C ARG A 240 13.74 -3.81 -6.47
N SER A 241 13.50 -3.90 -7.77
CA SER A 241 14.25 -3.22 -8.83
C SER A 241 13.53 -1.96 -9.34
N ASN A 242 12.47 -1.51 -8.66
CA ASN A 242 11.62 -0.40 -9.08
C ASN A 242 11.06 0.39 -7.89
N GLU A 243 11.91 0.62 -6.87
CA GLU A 243 11.52 1.32 -5.65
C GLU A 243 11.66 2.85 -5.76
N GLY A 244 12.16 3.36 -6.90
CA GLY A 244 12.15 4.77 -7.26
C GLY A 244 10.85 5.25 -7.95
N PRO A 245 10.83 6.49 -8.47
CA PRO A 245 11.89 7.49 -8.36
C PRO A 245 11.75 8.33 -7.09
N PRO A 246 12.86 8.76 -6.47
CA PRO A 246 12.83 9.74 -5.39
C PRO A 246 12.55 11.15 -5.89
N ILE A 247 12.16 12.01 -4.96
CA ILE A 247 12.00 13.44 -5.16
C ILE A 247 12.81 14.15 -4.08
N ALA A 248 13.70 15.06 -4.48
CA ALA A 248 14.41 15.94 -3.55
C ALA A 248 14.08 17.39 -3.86
N LEU A 249 13.94 18.20 -2.80
CA LEU A 249 13.62 19.62 -2.86
C LEU A 249 14.80 20.43 -2.29
N GLY A 250 15.15 21.54 -2.94
CA GLY A 250 16.23 22.41 -2.48
C GLY A 250 16.45 23.59 -3.43
N ASP A 251 16.84 24.75 -2.91
CA ASP A 251 17.21 25.93 -3.71
C ASP A 251 18.65 25.78 -4.21
N PHE A 252 18.85 25.06 -5.32
CA PHE A 252 20.19 24.72 -5.79
C PHE A 252 20.88 25.86 -6.57
N ASP A 253 20.17 26.93 -6.93
CA ASP A 253 20.77 28.10 -7.60
C ASP A 253 20.75 29.38 -6.76
N GLY A 254 20.30 29.29 -5.51
CA GLY A 254 20.38 30.33 -4.49
C GLY A 254 19.46 31.52 -4.76
N ASP A 255 18.37 31.33 -5.50
CA ASP A 255 17.43 32.39 -5.87
C ASP A 255 16.29 32.60 -4.86
N GLY A 256 16.26 31.79 -3.81
CA GLY A 256 15.26 31.78 -2.74
C GLY A 256 13.98 31.01 -3.08
N LEU A 257 13.95 30.28 -4.21
CA LEU A 257 12.84 29.43 -4.63
C LEU A 257 13.22 27.95 -4.52
N GLU A 258 12.25 27.12 -4.16
CA GLU A 258 12.46 25.68 -4.00
C GLU A 258 12.46 24.97 -5.37
N ASP A 259 13.62 24.43 -5.76
CA ASP A 259 13.78 23.62 -6.94
C ASP A 259 13.54 22.12 -6.66
N VAL A 260 13.46 21.34 -7.73
CA VAL A 260 13.09 19.92 -7.66
C VAL A 260 14.09 19.06 -8.43
N PHE A 261 14.58 18.00 -7.81
CA PHE A 261 15.17 16.85 -8.46
C PHE A 261 14.15 15.71 -8.50
N LEU A 262 14.03 15.04 -9.65
CA LEU A 262 13.23 13.83 -9.84
C LEU A 262 14.17 12.71 -10.29
N GLY A 263 14.26 11.64 -9.51
CA GLY A 263 15.12 10.50 -9.83
C GLY A 263 14.66 9.75 -11.08
N GLY A 264 15.57 8.97 -11.65
CA GLY A 264 15.35 8.13 -12.81
C GLY A 264 15.45 6.63 -12.49
N ALA A 265 14.70 5.84 -13.24
CA ALA A 265 14.90 4.40 -13.29
C ALA A 265 16.20 4.06 -14.03
N LYS A 266 16.66 2.81 -13.91
CA LYS A 266 17.74 2.27 -14.71
C LYS A 266 17.60 2.62 -16.21
N ASP A 267 18.72 3.08 -16.78
CA ASP A 267 18.88 3.57 -18.15
C ASP A 267 18.07 4.85 -18.47
N SER A 268 17.51 5.51 -17.45
CA SER A 268 16.83 6.81 -17.53
C SER A 268 17.46 7.79 -16.54
N PRO A 269 18.04 8.91 -16.98
CA PRO A 269 18.64 9.85 -16.05
C PRO A 269 17.58 10.60 -15.22
N GLY A 270 17.91 10.89 -13.97
CA GLY A 270 17.19 11.87 -13.16
C GLY A 270 17.16 13.26 -13.82
N ALA A 271 16.25 14.11 -13.35
CA ALA A 271 15.99 15.42 -13.96
C ALA A 271 15.88 16.52 -12.90
N LEU A 272 16.56 17.64 -13.17
CA LEU A 272 16.50 18.85 -12.37
C LEU A 272 15.50 19.83 -12.97
N PHE A 273 14.70 20.46 -12.12
CA PHE A 273 13.70 21.45 -12.46
C PHE A 273 13.86 22.66 -11.55
N ARG A 274 14.31 23.76 -12.14
CA ARG A 274 14.41 25.02 -11.43
C ARG A 274 13.07 25.73 -11.38
N GLN A 275 12.62 26.16 -10.21
CA GLN A 275 11.46 27.02 -10.06
C GLN A 275 11.74 28.40 -10.67
N GLN A 276 10.71 29.06 -11.17
CA GLN A 276 10.77 30.42 -11.69
C GLN A 276 9.80 31.27 -10.89
N PRO A 277 10.05 32.59 -10.80
CA PRO A 277 9.09 33.53 -10.22
C PRO A 277 7.69 33.31 -10.80
N GLY A 278 6.71 33.09 -9.92
CA GLY A 278 5.33 32.75 -10.31
C GLY A 278 5.00 31.24 -10.30
N GLY A 279 5.92 30.39 -9.85
CA GLY A 279 5.69 28.96 -9.58
C GLY A 279 5.84 28.02 -10.77
N ARG A 280 6.29 28.51 -11.93
CA ARG A 280 6.53 27.67 -13.11
C ARG A 280 7.92 27.02 -13.00
N TYR A 281 8.07 25.79 -13.47
CA TYR A 281 9.35 25.10 -13.50
C TYR A 281 10.03 25.14 -14.88
N GLN A 282 11.36 25.07 -14.89
CA GLN A 282 12.20 24.95 -16.08
C GLN A 282 13.20 23.81 -15.89
N ARG A 283 13.16 22.82 -16.79
CA ARG A 283 14.15 21.74 -16.80
C ARG A 283 15.57 22.29 -16.98
N ARG A 284 16.50 21.78 -16.18
CA ARG A 284 17.93 22.07 -16.24
C ARG A 284 18.67 20.83 -16.77
N PRO A 285 19.45 20.94 -17.86
CA PRO A 285 20.28 19.84 -18.33
C PRO A 285 21.45 19.62 -17.38
N SER A 286 21.81 18.36 -17.13
CA SER A 286 22.99 17.99 -16.34
C SER A 286 23.71 16.82 -17.00
N PRO A 287 24.85 17.05 -17.65
CA PRO A 287 25.66 15.98 -18.23
C PRO A 287 26.11 14.94 -17.20
N ALA A 288 26.29 15.34 -15.93
CA ALA A 288 26.65 14.41 -14.86
C ALA A 288 25.52 13.41 -14.58
N LEU A 289 24.28 13.88 -14.48
CA LEU A 289 23.10 13.00 -14.33
C LEU A 289 22.89 12.12 -15.57
N GLU A 290 23.07 12.68 -16.77
CA GLU A 290 22.96 11.92 -18.03
C GLU A 290 23.96 10.78 -18.12
N ALA A 291 25.19 10.98 -17.63
CA ALA A 291 26.25 9.95 -17.63
C ALA A 291 25.95 8.79 -16.67
N ASP A 292 25.18 9.05 -15.61
CA ASP A 292 24.82 8.07 -14.58
C ASP A 292 23.44 7.44 -14.78
N ALA A 293 22.80 7.68 -15.92
CA ALA A 293 21.56 7.02 -16.34
C ALA A 293 21.54 5.48 -16.17
N PRO A 294 22.66 4.73 -16.28
CA PRO A 294 22.64 3.28 -16.03
C PRO A 294 22.31 2.85 -14.60
N SER A 295 22.13 3.78 -13.64
CA SER A 295 21.83 3.50 -12.22
C SER A 295 20.33 3.65 -11.96
N GLU A 296 19.79 2.93 -10.98
CA GLU A 296 18.43 3.12 -10.46
C GLU A 296 18.48 4.09 -9.27
N ASP A 297 17.75 5.20 -9.32
CA ASP A 297 17.70 6.17 -8.24
C ASP A 297 16.65 5.75 -7.20
N THR A 298 17.06 5.54 -5.94
CA THR A 298 16.17 5.06 -4.86
C THR A 298 15.87 6.10 -3.79
N ASP A 299 16.80 7.01 -3.54
CA ASP A 299 16.63 8.17 -2.65
C ASP A 299 17.53 9.33 -3.07
N ALA A 300 17.22 10.55 -2.65
CA ALA A 300 18.01 11.73 -2.95
C ALA A 300 17.90 12.81 -1.88
N LEU A 301 19.00 13.52 -1.64
CA LEU A 301 19.09 14.59 -0.64
C LEU A 301 19.90 15.76 -1.17
N PHE A 302 19.35 16.97 -1.03
CA PHE A 302 20.11 18.22 -1.17
C PHE A 302 20.67 18.65 0.17
N PHE A 303 21.97 18.95 0.23
CA PHE A 303 22.67 19.41 1.43
C PHE A 303 24.02 20.05 1.04
N ASP A 304 24.60 20.87 1.91
CA ASP A 304 25.91 21.50 1.69
C ASP A 304 27.02 20.53 2.11
N ALA A 305 27.65 19.83 1.16
CA ALA A 305 28.62 18.77 1.47
C ALA A 305 30.04 19.31 1.64
N ASP A 306 30.40 20.44 1.02
CA ASP A 306 31.74 21.02 1.09
C ASP A 306 31.80 22.38 1.82
N ASN A 307 30.71 22.73 2.51
CA ASN A 307 30.57 23.89 3.40
C ASN A 307 30.85 25.21 2.68
N ASP A 308 30.45 25.30 1.41
CA ASP A 308 30.60 26.49 0.57
C ASP A 308 29.33 27.35 0.49
N GLY A 309 28.23 26.86 1.07
CA GLY A 309 26.95 27.54 1.19
C GLY A 309 25.98 27.29 0.04
N ASP A 310 26.32 26.44 -0.94
CA ASP A 310 25.38 25.94 -1.93
C ASP A 310 24.88 24.52 -1.58
N LEU A 311 23.83 24.07 -2.29
CA LEU A 311 23.29 22.72 -2.07
C LEU A 311 23.85 21.75 -3.13
N ASP A 312 24.60 20.77 -2.64
CA ASP A 312 25.03 19.59 -3.38
C ASP A 312 23.93 18.53 -3.40
N LEU A 313 24.06 17.54 -4.29
CA LEU A 313 23.08 16.47 -4.45
C LEU A 313 23.71 15.09 -4.18
N TYR A 314 23.24 14.40 -3.15
CA TYR A 314 23.49 12.97 -2.97
C TYR A 314 22.32 12.16 -3.56
N VAL A 315 22.62 11.12 -4.33
CA VAL A 315 21.60 10.21 -4.88
C VAL A 315 21.99 8.77 -4.59
N CYS A 316 21.15 8.09 -3.81
CA CYS A 316 21.24 6.67 -3.55
C CYS A 316 21.02 5.88 -4.84
N SER A 317 21.76 4.78 -4.98
CA SER A 317 21.64 3.86 -6.10
C SER A 317 21.27 2.47 -5.60
N GLY A 318 20.23 1.89 -6.20
CA GLY A 318 19.64 0.66 -5.70
C GLY A 318 19.20 -0.31 -6.78
N GLY A 319 18.25 -1.16 -6.39
CA GLY A 319 17.76 -2.24 -7.23
C GLY A 319 18.35 -3.61 -6.90
N ASN A 320 17.69 -4.65 -7.37
CA ASN A 320 18.09 -6.05 -7.18
C ASN A 320 18.51 -6.69 -8.52
N GLU A 321 18.20 -6.06 -9.65
CA GLU A 321 18.57 -6.45 -11.02
C GLU A 321 20.07 -6.42 -11.31
N TYR A 322 20.84 -5.72 -10.48
CA TYR A 322 22.28 -5.61 -10.62
C TYR A 322 23.01 -6.72 -9.86
N PRO A 323 24.08 -7.31 -10.42
CA PRO A 323 24.98 -8.13 -9.63
C PRO A 323 25.74 -7.27 -8.60
N PRO A 324 26.21 -7.84 -7.48
CA PRO A 324 26.96 -7.10 -6.44
C PRO A 324 28.26 -6.42 -6.91
N SER A 325 28.73 -6.70 -8.12
CA SER A 325 29.91 -6.08 -8.72
C SER A 325 29.61 -4.90 -9.64
N ALA A 326 28.33 -4.55 -9.83
CA ALA A 326 27.93 -3.49 -10.75
C ALA A 326 28.21 -2.10 -10.15
N SER A 327 28.97 -1.28 -10.86
CA SER A 327 29.22 0.12 -10.48
C SER A 327 27.97 1.01 -10.54
N ALA A 328 26.87 0.51 -11.12
CA ALA A 328 25.57 1.18 -11.11
C ALA A 328 24.91 1.18 -9.72
N LEU A 329 25.40 0.37 -8.78
CA LEU A 329 25.02 0.37 -7.36
C LEU A 329 25.92 1.30 -6.53
N ASN A 330 26.63 2.23 -7.16
CA ASN A 330 27.44 3.21 -6.46
C ASN A 330 26.62 4.47 -6.27
N ASP A 331 26.39 4.86 -5.01
CA ASP A 331 25.76 6.14 -4.71
C ASP A 331 26.59 7.30 -5.31
N ARG A 332 25.92 8.40 -5.61
CA ARG A 332 26.54 9.52 -6.35
C ARG A 332 26.37 10.81 -5.57
N LEU A 333 27.49 11.45 -5.26
CA LEU A 333 27.53 12.83 -4.81
C LEU A 333 27.84 13.72 -6.02
N TYR A 334 27.03 14.74 -6.24
CA TYR A 334 27.25 15.77 -7.23
C TYR A 334 27.47 17.11 -6.55
N LEU A 335 28.66 17.65 -6.72
CA LEU A 335 29.04 18.96 -6.21
C LEU A 335 28.49 20.07 -7.11
N ASN A 336 27.87 21.09 -6.52
CA ASN A 336 27.27 22.22 -7.22
C ASN A 336 28.31 23.33 -7.48
N ASP A 337 27.96 24.30 -8.33
CA ASP A 337 28.80 25.45 -8.69
C ASP A 337 28.18 26.79 -8.26
N GLY A 338 27.21 26.73 -7.36
CA GLY A 338 26.37 27.81 -6.86
C GLY A 338 25.29 28.27 -7.85
N ARG A 339 25.11 27.59 -8.98
CA ARG A 339 24.17 27.97 -10.06
C ARG A 339 23.39 26.78 -10.63
N GLY A 340 23.38 25.66 -9.92
CA GLY A 340 22.79 24.40 -10.35
C GLY A 340 23.62 23.66 -11.40
N GLY A 341 24.93 23.91 -11.46
CA GLY A 341 25.89 23.24 -12.33
C GLY A 341 26.59 22.09 -11.61
N PHE A 342 26.02 20.90 -11.70
CA PHE A 342 26.47 19.73 -10.96
C PHE A 342 27.64 18.97 -11.61
N GLN A 343 28.64 18.62 -10.80
CA GLN A 343 29.80 17.77 -11.16
C GLN A 343 29.91 16.59 -10.20
N LYS A 344 30.04 15.38 -10.75
CA LYS A 344 30.15 14.16 -9.93
C LYS A 344 31.47 14.11 -9.15
N ALA A 345 31.40 13.85 -7.85
CA ALA A 345 32.56 13.57 -7.00
C ALA A 345 33.15 12.19 -7.31
N ASN A 346 34.49 12.06 -7.20
CA ASN A 346 35.19 10.81 -7.48
C ASN A 346 35.30 9.93 -6.21
N ALA A 347 34.16 9.52 -5.67
CA ALA A 347 34.08 8.65 -4.50
C ALA A 347 33.34 7.34 -4.82
N VAL A 348 33.75 6.25 -4.15
CA VAL A 348 33.01 4.98 -4.18
C VAL A 348 32.13 4.93 -2.94
N LEU A 349 30.89 5.37 -3.08
CA LEU A 349 29.92 5.55 -2.01
C LEU A 349 28.92 4.38 -1.97
N PRO A 350 28.33 4.08 -0.81
CA PRO A 350 28.52 4.79 0.47
C PRO A 350 29.80 4.40 1.20
N ALA A 351 30.31 3.18 1.00
CA ALA A 351 31.32 2.58 1.88
C ALA A 351 32.51 1.94 1.16
N GLY A 352 32.87 2.40 -0.04
CA GLY A 352 33.94 1.81 -0.85
C GLY A 352 33.55 0.48 -1.51
N ARG A 353 32.25 0.20 -1.62
CA ARG A 353 31.66 -1.00 -2.22
C ARG A 353 30.32 -0.68 -2.85
N PHE A 354 29.89 -1.56 -3.75
CA PHE A 354 28.63 -1.46 -4.49
C PHE A 354 27.52 -2.20 -3.73
N GLU A 355 26.51 -1.48 -3.27
CA GLU A 355 25.40 -2.00 -2.47
C GLU A 355 24.10 -1.30 -2.89
N SER A 356 22.96 -1.95 -2.64
CA SER A 356 21.65 -1.38 -3.01
C SER A 356 21.16 -0.48 -1.87
N SER A 357 21.37 0.84 -1.99
CA SER A 357 20.97 1.83 -0.98
C SER A 357 19.46 2.12 -1.06
N SER A 358 18.82 2.38 0.08
CA SER A 358 17.38 2.73 0.19
C SER A 358 17.12 4.16 0.61
N CYS A 359 17.98 4.74 1.45
CA CYS A 359 17.72 6.04 2.06
C CYS A 359 19.03 6.73 2.47
N VAL A 360 19.00 8.06 2.52
CA VAL A 360 20.07 8.93 3.03
C VAL A 360 19.49 10.02 3.92
N ALA A 361 20.16 10.32 5.03
CA ALA A 361 19.79 11.42 5.93
C ALA A 361 21.04 12.16 6.43
N ALA A 362 21.01 13.49 6.40
CA ALA A 362 22.14 14.32 6.83
C ALA A 362 21.94 14.94 8.21
N ALA A 363 22.99 14.95 9.03
CA ALA A 363 23.08 15.69 10.29
C ALA A 363 24.55 15.88 10.68
N ASP A 364 24.87 16.93 11.41
CA ASP A 364 26.16 17.11 12.09
C ASP A 364 26.13 16.29 13.40
N TYR A 365 26.45 14.98 13.33
CA TYR A 365 26.27 14.07 14.48
C TYR A 365 27.46 14.08 15.44
N ASP A 366 28.62 14.56 15.01
CA ASP A 366 29.80 14.66 15.87
C ASP A 366 30.15 16.09 16.31
N ALA A 367 29.32 17.06 15.91
CA ALA A 367 29.35 18.46 16.30
C ALA A 367 30.62 19.20 15.84
N ASP A 368 31.16 18.83 14.68
CA ASP A 368 32.33 19.47 14.07
C ASP A 368 31.99 20.58 13.06
N GLY A 369 30.71 20.72 12.72
CA GLY A 369 30.16 21.80 11.92
C GLY A 369 30.02 21.50 10.44
N ASP A 370 30.27 20.26 10.00
CA ASP A 370 29.87 19.77 8.68
C ASP A 370 28.78 18.70 8.75
N LEU A 371 28.00 18.58 7.66
CA LEU A 371 26.91 17.62 7.59
C LEU A 371 27.47 16.23 7.21
N ASP A 372 27.31 15.29 8.13
CA ASP A 372 27.57 13.88 7.92
C ASP A 372 26.35 13.17 7.34
N LEU A 373 26.53 11.92 6.90
CA LEU A 373 25.45 11.12 6.33
C LEU A 373 25.24 9.81 7.09
N PHE A 374 23.97 9.51 7.36
CA PHE A 374 23.51 8.14 7.46
C PHE A 374 23.05 7.64 6.09
N VAL A 375 23.49 6.45 5.68
CA VAL A 375 23.02 5.78 4.45
C VAL A 375 22.55 4.37 4.76
N GLY A 376 21.29 4.09 4.47
CA GLY A 376 20.68 2.77 4.69
C GLY A 376 20.79 1.87 3.47
N ILE A 377 21.21 0.61 3.67
CA ILE A 377 21.21 -0.40 2.61
C ILE A 377 19.89 -1.18 2.63
N ARG A 378 19.23 -1.18 1.47
CA ARG A 378 17.95 -1.81 1.22
C ARG A 378 18.01 -3.32 1.31
N LEU A 379 18.98 -3.88 0.58
CA LEU A 379 19.15 -5.31 0.38
C LEU A 379 20.56 -5.63 -0.11
N ARG A 380 20.94 -6.91 0.04
CA ARG A 380 22.08 -7.50 -0.66
C ARG A 380 21.55 -8.09 -1.98
N PRO A 381 22.08 -7.73 -3.16
CA PRO A 381 21.56 -8.25 -4.41
C PRO A 381 21.56 -9.78 -4.43
N PHE A 382 20.44 -10.35 -4.90
CA PHE A 382 20.14 -11.79 -4.95
C PHE A 382 19.98 -12.49 -3.58
N LEU A 383 20.02 -11.73 -2.48
CA LEU A 383 19.96 -12.24 -1.11
C LEU A 383 18.94 -11.45 -0.27
N PHE A 384 17.81 -11.06 -0.87
CA PHE A 384 16.73 -10.39 -0.16
C PHE A 384 16.29 -11.20 1.08
N GLY A 385 16.13 -10.52 2.22
CA GLY A 385 15.86 -11.15 3.51
C GLY A 385 17.09 -11.39 4.39
N VAL A 386 18.30 -11.29 3.84
CA VAL A 386 19.53 -11.24 4.65
C VAL A 386 19.75 -9.81 5.15
N PRO A 387 19.97 -9.57 6.46
CA PRO A 387 20.19 -8.22 6.99
C PRO A 387 21.31 -7.47 6.25
N ALA A 388 21.04 -6.23 5.88
CA ALA A 388 21.98 -5.32 5.24
C ALA A 388 22.52 -4.30 6.25
N ASN A 389 23.44 -3.44 5.80
CA ASN A 389 24.12 -2.48 6.66
C ASN A 389 23.42 -1.12 6.67
N GLY A 390 23.58 -0.37 7.75
CA GLY A 390 23.49 1.09 7.75
C GLY A 390 24.90 1.65 7.87
N TYR A 391 25.19 2.76 7.19
CA TYR A 391 26.48 3.43 7.24
C TYR A 391 26.38 4.79 7.87
N LEU A 392 27.34 5.08 8.75
CA LEU A 392 27.62 6.41 9.25
C LEU A 392 28.90 6.92 8.56
N LEU A 393 28.73 7.99 7.77
CA LEU A 393 29.75 8.56 6.92
C LEU A 393 30.12 9.95 7.45
N GLU A 394 31.31 10.06 8.03
CA GLU A 394 31.89 11.30 8.56
C GLU A 394 32.40 12.16 7.39
N ASN A 395 31.96 13.39 7.29
CA ASN A 395 32.41 14.36 6.29
C ASN A 395 33.72 15.03 6.76
N ASP A 396 34.42 15.71 5.86
CA ASP A 396 35.64 16.49 6.17
C ASP A 396 35.49 17.99 5.89
N GLY A 397 34.24 18.44 5.75
CA GLY A 397 33.85 19.77 5.29
C GLY A 397 34.33 20.10 3.88
N ARG A 398 34.64 19.10 3.04
CA ARG A 398 35.06 19.27 1.64
C ARG A 398 34.41 18.25 0.70
N GLY A 399 33.30 17.66 1.13
CA GLY A 399 32.59 16.61 0.41
C GLY A 399 33.31 15.27 0.35
N ASN A 400 34.30 15.00 1.22
CA ASN A 400 34.97 13.69 1.29
C ASN A 400 34.47 12.91 2.50
N PHE A 401 33.77 11.81 2.22
CA PHE A 401 33.17 10.97 3.26
C PHE A 401 34.07 9.81 3.68
N ARG A 402 34.17 9.59 4.99
CA ARG A 402 34.83 8.43 5.60
C ARG A 402 33.82 7.58 6.37
N ASN A 403 33.75 6.30 6.03
CA ASN A 403 32.93 5.35 6.78
C ASN A 403 33.47 5.12 8.21
N ARG A 404 32.69 5.51 9.22
CA ARG A 404 32.98 5.37 10.65
C ARG A 404 32.13 4.36 11.38
N THR A 405 31.24 3.67 10.67
CA THR A 405 30.23 2.77 11.24
C THR A 405 30.80 1.78 12.26
N SER A 406 31.88 1.07 11.93
CA SER A 406 32.48 0.09 12.84
C SER A 406 33.05 0.68 14.14
N GLU A 407 33.44 1.95 14.11
CA GLU A 407 34.06 2.67 15.23
C GLU A 407 32.98 3.35 16.09
N ARG A 408 32.00 3.98 15.44
CA ARG A 408 31.03 4.88 16.07
C ARG A 408 29.64 4.27 16.28
N ALA A 409 29.25 3.28 15.48
CA ALA A 409 27.91 2.70 15.50
C ALA A 409 27.90 1.23 15.01
N PRO A 410 28.66 0.31 15.61
CA PRO A 410 28.82 -1.06 15.08
C PRO A 410 27.50 -1.84 15.01
N GLN A 411 26.48 -1.45 15.79
CA GLN A 411 25.13 -2.02 15.77
C GLN A 411 24.36 -1.72 14.47
N LEU A 412 24.81 -0.76 13.64
CA LEU A 412 24.28 -0.49 12.30
C LEU A 412 24.76 -1.50 11.25
N LEU A 413 25.82 -2.26 11.53
CA LEU A 413 26.24 -3.34 10.63
C LEU A 413 25.24 -4.50 10.72
N GLU A 414 24.78 -5.00 9.57
CA GLU A 414 23.76 -6.04 9.47
C GLU A 414 22.47 -5.72 10.26
N CYS A 415 22.09 -4.44 10.29
CA CYS A 415 20.98 -3.92 11.08
C CYS A 415 19.59 -4.34 10.62
N GLY A 416 19.44 -4.72 9.34
CA GLY A 416 18.17 -5.14 8.76
C GLY A 416 18.01 -4.71 7.31
N LEU A 417 16.79 -4.72 6.80
CA LEU A 417 16.45 -4.29 5.44
C LEU A 417 15.90 -2.87 5.49
N ILE A 418 16.78 -1.89 5.52
CA ILE A 418 16.42 -0.49 5.80
C ILE A 418 15.54 0.05 4.66
N THR A 419 14.56 0.87 5.03
CA THR A 419 13.71 1.60 4.09
C THR A 419 13.71 3.10 4.36
N ASP A 420 13.92 3.51 5.61
CA ASP A 420 13.93 4.93 5.99
C ASP A 420 14.72 5.15 7.29
N ALA A 421 15.23 6.37 7.47
CA ALA A 421 15.91 6.82 8.67
C ALA A 421 15.74 8.33 8.85
N GLN A 422 15.67 8.77 10.11
CA GLN A 422 15.46 10.17 10.46
C GLN A 422 16.33 10.53 11.66
N TRP A 423 16.89 11.73 11.64
CA TRP A 423 17.58 12.33 12.78
C TRP A 423 16.57 13.07 13.66
N LEU A 424 16.72 12.97 14.98
CA LEU A 424 15.84 13.58 15.98
C LEU A 424 16.61 13.80 17.29
N ASP A 425 16.10 14.65 18.19
CA ASP A 425 16.63 14.81 19.55
C ASP A 425 15.72 14.03 20.50
N TYR A 426 15.93 12.71 20.60
CA TYR A 426 15.01 11.79 21.30
C TYR A 426 15.04 11.98 22.82
N ASP A 427 16.19 12.34 23.39
CA ASP A 427 16.33 12.52 24.84
C ASP A 427 16.37 14.00 25.30
N LEU A 428 16.22 14.94 24.35
CA LEU A 428 16.14 16.39 24.55
C LEU A 428 17.45 16.99 25.09
N ASP A 429 18.59 16.42 24.72
CA ASP A 429 19.92 16.92 25.09
C ASP A 429 20.53 17.89 24.06
N GLY A 430 19.89 17.99 22.88
CA GLY A 430 20.21 18.93 21.81
C GLY A 430 21.20 18.39 20.77
N ASP A 431 21.63 17.13 20.85
CA ASP A 431 22.37 16.45 19.79
C ASP A 431 21.45 15.56 18.92
N PRO A 432 21.85 15.21 17.68
CA PRO A 432 21.01 14.41 16.81
C PRO A 432 21.20 12.91 17.06
N ASP A 433 20.15 12.28 17.55
CA ASP A 433 19.93 10.84 17.59
C ASP A 433 19.41 10.29 16.27
N LEU A 434 19.52 8.98 16.08
CA LEU A 434 19.12 8.31 14.84
C LEU A 434 18.00 7.29 15.08
N ALA A 435 16.87 7.47 14.38
CA ALA A 435 15.85 6.45 14.22
C ALA A 435 16.00 5.76 12.86
N VAL A 436 15.85 4.43 12.81
CA VAL A 436 15.93 3.62 11.59
C VAL A 436 14.76 2.63 11.54
N CYS A 437 14.12 2.52 10.38
CA CYS A 437 13.08 1.52 10.14
C CYS A 437 13.35 0.70 8.87
N GLY A 438 12.72 -0.47 8.78
CA GLY A 438 12.90 -1.38 7.65
C GLY A 438 11.94 -2.57 7.66
N GLU A 439 12.03 -3.38 6.61
CA GLU A 439 11.27 -4.61 6.53
C GLU A 439 11.87 -5.74 7.39
N TRP A 440 11.01 -6.53 8.01
CA TRP A 440 11.37 -7.72 8.80
C TRP A 440 12.19 -7.44 10.05
N MET A 441 12.23 -6.18 10.50
CA MET A 441 13.00 -5.73 11.66
C MET A 441 12.11 -4.87 12.58
N PRO A 442 12.45 -4.72 13.87
CA PRO A 442 11.85 -3.69 14.70
C PRO A 442 12.28 -2.30 14.23
N LEU A 443 11.56 -1.27 14.67
CA LEU A 443 12.10 0.08 14.72
C LEU A 443 13.38 0.07 15.58
N ARG A 444 14.43 0.74 15.13
CA ARG A 444 15.69 0.85 15.87
C ARG A 444 15.99 2.30 16.18
N LEU A 445 16.43 2.55 17.40
CA LEU A 445 16.75 3.89 17.90
C LEU A 445 18.16 3.88 18.46
N PHE A 446 18.94 4.89 18.10
CA PHE A 446 20.33 5.05 18.52
C PHE A 446 20.53 6.42 19.14
N GLU A 447 20.88 6.43 20.42
CA GLU A 447 21.21 7.62 21.19
C GLU A 447 22.63 8.07 20.81
N ASN A 448 22.82 9.33 20.50
CA ASN A 448 24.11 9.91 20.26
C ASN A 448 24.78 10.25 21.59
N ARG A 449 26.04 9.83 21.72
CA ARG A 449 26.84 10.06 22.92
C ARG A 449 28.19 10.62 22.51
N ASN A 450 28.20 11.90 22.17
CA ASN A 450 29.39 12.64 21.72
C ASN A 450 29.98 12.05 20.42
N GLY A 451 29.17 11.99 19.36
CA GLY A 451 29.57 11.45 18.06
C GLY A 451 29.73 9.93 18.07
N ARG A 452 28.97 9.24 18.92
CA ARG A 452 28.94 7.77 18.98
C ARG A 452 27.51 7.32 19.22
N LEU A 453 26.95 6.61 18.24
CA LEU A 453 25.58 6.14 18.30
C LEU A 453 25.49 4.80 19.07
N GLU A 454 24.76 4.80 20.17
CA GLU A 454 24.49 3.63 21.00
C GLU A 454 23.03 3.21 20.89
N GLU A 455 22.78 1.94 20.57
CA GLU A 455 21.41 1.47 20.41
C GLU A 455 20.61 1.47 21.73
N VAL A 456 19.47 2.16 21.73
CA VAL A 456 18.51 2.26 22.84
C VAL A 456 17.12 1.72 22.51
N THR A 457 16.99 0.98 21.40
CA THR A 457 15.75 0.32 20.95
C THR A 457 14.97 -0.39 22.07
N ALA A 458 15.64 -1.20 22.90
CA ALA A 458 14.97 -1.96 23.95
C ALA A 458 14.58 -1.11 25.18
N PRO A 459 15.45 -0.23 25.71
CA PRO A 459 15.05 0.79 26.68
C PRO A 459 13.85 1.65 26.25
N ALA A 460 13.78 2.01 24.97
CA ALA A 460 12.68 2.78 24.38
C ALA A 460 11.39 1.95 24.16
N GLY A 461 11.41 0.64 24.43
CA GLY A 461 10.23 -0.23 24.28
C GLY A 461 9.91 -0.63 22.84
N LEU A 462 10.84 -0.39 21.89
CA LEU A 462 10.64 -0.60 20.46
C LEU A 462 11.09 -1.99 19.97
N GLN A 463 11.71 -2.81 20.81
CA GLN A 463 12.31 -4.09 20.42
C GLN A 463 11.33 -5.15 19.86
N ASN A 464 10.03 -5.01 20.14
CA ASN A 464 8.98 -5.94 19.68
C ASN A 464 8.10 -5.33 18.57
N THR A 465 8.61 -4.31 17.88
CA THR A 465 7.88 -3.61 16.81
C THR A 465 8.17 -4.22 15.44
N ASN A 466 8.50 -5.51 15.33
CA ASN A 466 8.80 -6.13 14.03
C ASN A 466 7.66 -5.92 13.04
N GLY A 467 8.00 -5.40 11.86
CA GLY A 467 7.01 -5.06 10.85
C GLY A 467 7.61 -4.96 9.46
N TRP A 468 6.78 -4.58 8.50
CA TRP A 468 7.22 -4.16 7.17
C TRP A 468 7.15 -2.65 7.12
N TRP A 469 8.06 -1.99 7.82
CA TRP A 469 8.15 -0.53 7.88
C TRP A 469 8.71 0.01 6.57
N LEU A 470 8.09 1.05 6.03
CA LEU A 470 8.38 1.59 4.69
C LEU A 470 8.73 3.09 4.70
N SER A 471 8.36 3.82 5.76
CA SER A 471 8.60 5.26 5.87
C SER A 471 8.45 5.71 7.32
N MET A 472 9.04 6.86 7.62
CA MET A 472 9.06 7.51 8.92
C MET A 472 9.02 9.03 8.74
N ALA A 473 8.27 9.71 9.60
CA ALA A 473 8.31 11.15 9.74
C ALA A 473 8.49 11.52 11.22
N VAL A 474 9.24 12.59 11.46
CA VAL A 474 9.49 13.13 12.80
C VAL A 474 8.92 14.54 12.89
N ALA A 475 8.11 14.81 13.91
CA ALA A 475 7.65 16.13 14.28
C ALA A 475 7.02 16.06 15.68
N ASP A 476 6.83 17.20 16.35
CA ASP A 476 5.95 17.28 17.52
C ASP A 476 4.49 17.31 17.03
N PHE A 477 3.86 16.13 16.86
CA PHE A 477 2.54 15.99 16.24
C PHE A 477 1.41 16.30 17.21
N ASP A 478 1.62 16.11 18.51
CA ASP A 478 0.62 16.41 19.55
C ASP A 478 0.86 17.73 20.30
N ALA A 479 1.94 18.44 19.97
CA ALA A 479 2.33 19.75 20.50
C ALA A 479 2.72 19.73 21.99
N ASP A 480 3.31 18.64 22.47
CA ASP A 480 3.78 18.51 23.85
C ASP A 480 5.26 18.89 24.07
N GLY A 481 6.00 19.09 22.98
CA GLY A 481 7.37 19.57 22.96
C GLY A 481 8.45 18.49 22.84
N ASP A 482 8.08 17.21 22.71
CA ASP A 482 9.01 16.15 22.33
C ASP A 482 8.81 15.72 20.85
N PRO A 483 9.82 15.09 20.20
CA PRO A 483 9.67 14.61 18.84
C PRO A 483 8.88 13.30 18.78
N ASP A 484 7.74 13.31 18.11
CA ASP A 484 6.97 12.11 17.78
C ASP A 484 7.47 11.43 16.50
N LEU A 485 7.34 10.10 16.46
CA LEU A 485 7.53 9.30 15.26
C LEU A 485 6.18 8.89 14.64
N ALA A 486 5.95 9.23 13.38
CA ALA A 486 4.87 8.67 12.56
C ALA A 486 5.41 7.66 11.54
N LEU A 487 4.95 6.40 11.59
CA LEU A 487 5.52 5.30 10.81
C LEU A 487 4.53 4.72 9.79
N GLY A 488 5.01 4.46 8.58
CA GLY A 488 4.29 3.71 7.55
C GLY A 488 4.62 2.21 7.58
N ASN A 489 3.61 1.34 7.66
CA ASN A 489 3.76 -0.12 7.65
C ASN A 489 2.80 -0.77 6.65
N LEU A 490 3.19 -1.90 6.06
CA LEU A 490 2.22 -2.76 5.38
C LEU A 490 1.26 -3.40 6.41
N GLY A 491 0.08 -2.81 6.54
CA GLY A 491 -0.94 -3.25 7.48
C GLY A 491 -1.52 -4.64 7.20
N LEU A 492 -2.38 -5.10 8.12
CA LEU A 492 -3.02 -6.42 8.07
C LEU A 492 -4.21 -6.51 7.09
N ASN A 493 -4.50 -5.44 6.34
CA ASN A 493 -5.55 -5.39 5.33
C ASN A 493 -5.11 -6.00 3.98
N THR A 494 -4.19 -6.96 4.02
CA THR A 494 -3.62 -7.63 2.85
C THR A 494 -3.80 -9.15 2.96
N ARG A 495 -3.26 -9.90 1.99
CA ARG A 495 -3.19 -11.37 2.09
C ARG A 495 -2.22 -11.84 3.18
N PHE A 496 -1.35 -10.95 3.66
CA PHE A 496 -0.38 -11.21 4.70
C PHE A 496 -1.04 -10.91 6.05
N GLN A 497 -1.23 -11.95 6.85
CA GLN A 497 -1.71 -11.82 8.23
C GLN A 497 -0.60 -12.26 9.17
N ALA A 498 -0.42 -11.50 10.25
CA ALA A 498 0.58 -11.76 11.27
C ALA A 498 0.07 -11.32 12.63
N SER A 499 0.58 -11.98 13.67
CA SER A 499 0.45 -11.57 15.06
C SER A 499 1.70 -11.98 15.83
N PRO A 500 1.93 -11.49 17.07
CA PRO A 500 3.10 -11.89 17.86
C PRO A 500 3.21 -13.42 18.09
N THR A 501 2.10 -14.14 18.14
CA THR A 501 2.09 -15.62 18.32
C THR A 501 2.06 -16.39 17.00
N GLN A 502 1.70 -15.73 15.90
CA GLN A 502 1.61 -16.30 14.56
C GLN A 502 2.23 -15.32 13.57
N PRO A 503 3.57 -15.15 13.61
CA PRO A 503 4.24 -14.18 12.77
C PRO A 503 4.27 -14.65 11.32
N LEU A 504 4.39 -13.67 10.42
CA LEU A 504 4.89 -13.95 9.09
C LEU A 504 6.40 -14.19 9.21
N THR A 505 6.93 -15.20 8.51
CA THR A 505 8.35 -15.57 8.58
C THR A 505 8.93 -15.68 7.19
N LEU A 506 10.12 -15.11 6.99
CA LEU A 506 10.91 -15.26 5.77
C LEU A 506 12.11 -16.19 6.05
N TYR A 507 12.19 -17.29 5.31
CA TYR A 507 13.35 -18.18 5.32
C TYR A 507 14.20 -17.92 4.09
N VAL A 508 15.50 -17.70 4.29
CA VAL A 508 16.46 -17.44 3.22
C VAL A 508 17.57 -18.48 3.27
N HIS A 509 17.66 -19.35 2.27
CA HIS A 509 18.68 -20.40 2.21
C HIS A 509 18.78 -20.99 0.80
N ASP A 510 19.94 -21.53 0.44
CA ASP A 510 20.11 -22.46 -0.69
C ASP A 510 19.64 -23.86 -0.27
N PHE A 511 18.35 -24.15 -0.41
CA PHE A 511 17.77 -25.34 0.21
C PHE A 511 18.19 -26.64 -0.48
N ASP A 512 18.53 -26.60 -1.76
CA ASP A 512 18.93 -27.77 -2.54
C ASP A 512 20.42 -27.86 -2.89
N ARG A 513 21.21 -26.87 -2.44
CA ARG A 513 22.68 -26.77 -2.55
C ARG A 513 23.16 -26.60 -3.98
N ASN A 514 22.45 -25.81 -4.77
CA ASN A 514 22.78 -25.55 -6.17
C ASN A 514 23.56 -24.24 -6.38
N GLY A 515 23.71 -23.40 -5.34
CA GLY A 515 24.38 -22.10 -5.38
C GLY A 515 23.44 -20.89 -5.45
N ASP A 516 22.17 -21.11 -5.77
CA ASP A 516 21.10 -20.10 -5.76
C ASP A 516 20.41 -20.12 -4.38
N VAL A 517 19.88 -18.97 -3.96
CA VAL A 517 19.27 -18.81 -2.63
C VAL A 517 17.78 -18.55 -2.79
N GLU A 518 16.94 -19.34 -2.11
CA GLU A 518 15.50 -19.16 -2.13
C GLU A 518 15.00 -18.34 -0.93
N GLN A 519 13.99 -17.50 -1.17
CA GLN A 519 13.28 -16.70 -0.18
C GLN A 519 11.86 -17.24 0.01
N ILE A 520 11.64 -18.04 1.04
CA ILE A 520 10.33 -18.67 1.31
C ILE A 520 9.62 -17.91 2.42
N ILE A 521 8.55 -17.21 2.06
CA ILE A 521 7.65 -16.56 3.02
C ILE A 521 6.57 -17.55 3.48
N THR A 522 6.42 -17.69 4.79
CA THR A 522 5.39 -18.53 5.43
C THR A 522 4.43 -17.71 6.29
N ALA A 523 3.15 -18.08 6.27
CA ALA A 523 2.11 -17.54 7.15
C ALA A 523 1.42 -18.69 7.91
N PHE A 524 0.61 -18.35 8.90
CA PHE A 524 -0.14 -19.35 9.68
C PHE A 524 -1.55 -19.58 9.13
N ASN A 525 -1.97 -20.84 9.13
CA ASN A 525 -3.37 -21.25 8.97
C ASN A 525 -3.75 -22.16 10.14
N GLY A 526 -4.57 -21.65 11.06
CA GLY A 526 -4.72 -22.26 12.38
C GLY A 526 -3.36 -22.25 13.09
N GLU A 527 -2.96 -23.38 13.66
CA GLU A 527 -1.72 -23.49 14.45
C GLU A 527 -0.46 -23.79 13.62
N ARG A 528 -0.57 -23.92 12.29
CA ARG A 528 0.55 -24.36 11.45
C ARG A 528 1.00 -23.28 10.47
N ALA A 529 2.31 -23.09 10.38
CA ALA A 529 2.92 -22.28 9.34
C ALA A 529 2.91 -23.04 8.00
N TYR A 530 2.69 -22.34 6.89
CA TYR A 530 2.74 -22.90 5.54
C TYR A 530 3.35 -21.87 4.58
N PRO A 531 4.03 -22.30 3.49
CA PRO A 531 4.53 -21.38 2.47
C PRO A 531 3.37 -20.69 1.75
N LEU A 532 3.42 -19.36 1.63
CA LEU A 532 2.39 -18.59 0.94
C LEU A 532 2.38 -18.83 -0.57
N VAL A 533 3.52 -19.19 -1.13
CA VAL A 533 3.70 -19.50 -2.56
C VAL A 533 2.97 -20.77 -2.95
N LEU A 534 2.51 -20.83 -4.21
CA LEU A 534 1.82 -22.00 -4.71
C LEU A 534 2.81 -23.13 -4.98
N ARG A 535 2.27 -24.35 -5.06
CA ARG A 535 3.05 -25.57 -5.33
C ARG A 535 3.97 -25.43 -6.55
N ASN A 536 3.47 -24.86 -7.64
CA ASN A 536 4.24 -24.79 -8.89
C ASN A 536 5.48 -23.91 -8.75
N ASP A 537 5.34 -22.75 -8.10
CA ASP A 537 6.44 -21.80 -7.90
C ASP A 537 7.51 -22.43 -7.01
N LEU A 538 7.08 -23.01 -5.88
CA LEU A 538 7.99 -23.67 -4.94
C LEU A 538 8.68 -24.91 -5.56
N VAL A 539 7.96 -25.73 -6.31
CA VAL A 539 8.55 -26.90 -7.00
C VAL A 539 9.42 -26.49 -8.18
N GLY A 540 9.14 -25.34 -8.80
CA GLY A 540 9.96 -24.75 -9.84
C GLY A 540 11.36 -24.43 -9.32
N GLN A 541 11.44 -23.83 -8.14
CA GLN A 541 12.70 -23.52 -7.45
C GLN A 541 13.32 -24.72 -6.74
N LEU A 542 12.51 -25.66 -6.24
CA LEU A 542 12.97 -26.87 -5.55
C LEU A 542 12.49 -28.14 -6.26
N PRO A 543 13.09 -28.52 -7.42
CA PRO A 543 12.62 -29.65 -8.24
C PRO A 543 12.52 -30.99 -7.51
N ARG A 544 13.34 -31.19 -6.46
CA ARG A 544 13.28 -32.40 -5.61
C ARG A 544 11.90 -32.60 -4.97
N LEU A 545 11.16 -31.51 -4.71
CA LEU A 545 9.82 -31.54 -4.14
C LEU A 545 8.78 -32.11 -5.12
N LYS A 546 9.04 -32.09 -6.43
CA LYS A 546 8.12 -32.61 -7.46
C LYS A 546 7.75 -34.08 -7.24
N LYS A 547 8.71 -34.89 -6.76
CA LYS A 547 8.49 -36.32 -6.47
C LYS A 547 7.55 -36.53 -5.28
N LYS A 548 7.61 -35.65 -4.29
CA LYS A 548 6.78 -35.70 -3.07
C LYS A 548 5.42 -35.08 -3.31
N TYR A 549 5.39 -33.96 -4.02
CA TYR A 549 4.21 -33.17 -4.32
C TYR A 549 3.99 -33.15 -5.82
N LEU A 550 3.47 -34.22 -6.41
CA LEU A 550 3.15 -34.24 -7.85
C LEU A 550 1.88 -33.44 -8.17
N LYS A 551 0.91 -33.44 -7.26
CA LYS A 551 -0.40 -32.82 -7.42
C LYS A 551 -0.59 -31.71 -6.37
N PHE A 552 -1.39 -30.68 -6.67
CA PHE A 552 -1.78 -29.65 -5.70
C PHE A 552 -2.53 -30.26 -4.51
N SER A 553 -3.35 -31.27 -4.75
CA SER A 553 -4.01 -32.06 -3.70
C SER A 553 -3.03 -32.70 -2.71
N SER A 554 -1.80 -33.07 -3.12
CA SER A 554 -0.79 -33.59 -2.20
C SER A 554 0.03 -32.48 -1.49
N TYR A 555 -0.11 -31.23 -1.92
CA TYR A 555 0.50 -30.04 -1.30
C TYR A 555 -0.43 -29.30 -0.32
N ARG A 556 -1.76 -29.35 -0.54
CA ARG A 556 -2.81 -28.53 0.12
C ARG A 556 -2.71 -28.32 1.65
N ASN A 557 -2.13 -29.26 2.40
CA ASN A 557 -2.02 -29.19 3.86
C ASN A 557 -0.58 -29.40 4.37
N GLN A 558 0.40 -29.18 3.51
CA GLN A 558 1.81 -29.34 3.85
C GLN A 558 2.34 -28.06 4.48
N THR A 559 3.21 -28.23 5.46
CA THR A 559 3.69 -27.19 6.37
C THR A 559 5.19 -27.29 6.51
#